data_AF-K2BTL2-F1
#
_entry.id   AF-K2BTL2-F1
#
_cell.length_a   1.000
_cell.length_b   1.000
_cell.length_c   1.000
_cell.angle_alpha   90.00
_cell.angle_beta   90.00
_cell.angle_gamma   90.00
#
_symmetry.space_group_name_H-M   'P 1'
#
loop_
_entity.id
_entity.type
_entity.pdbx_description
1 polymer ?
#
loop_
_entity_poly.entity_id
_entity_poly.type
_entity_poly.pdbx_seq_one_letter_code
_entity_poly.pdbx_strand_id
1 'polypeptide(L)' 'RQLTLEECDRAMAGIVFDRWGKAGGFGKKKGKGAMYDFGEAPQAYKDIDTVIRCELDLIEPLVKLRPLGVIKG' A
#
# COMPACT_ATOMS: atom_id res chain seq x y z
N ARG A 1 13.62 -5.44 2.01
CA ARG A 1 12.64 -6.30 2.72
C ARG A 1 11.79 -6.97 1.65
N GLN A 2 11.54 -8.28 1.71
CA GLN A 2 10.65 -8.95 0.75
C GLN A 2 9.25 -8.96 1.35
N LEU A 3 8.27 -8.39 0.64
CA LEU A 3 6.87 -8.35 1.08
C LEU A 3 6.13 -9.56 0.53
N THR A 4 5.27 -10.16 1.36
CA THR A 4 4.40 -11.26 0.97
C THR A 4 2.98 -10.78 0.72
N LEU A 5 2.24 -11.52 -0.13
CA LEU A 5 0.83 -11.24 -0.40
C LEU A 5 0.00 -11.22 0.88
N GLU A 6 0.20 -12.20 1.76
CA GLU A 6 -0.56 -12.33 2.99
C GLU A 6 -0.34 -11.14 3.94
N GLU A 7 0.89 -10.66 4.07
CA GLU A 7 1.19 -9.48 4.87
C GLU A 7 0.56 -8.23 4.27
N CYS A 8 0.61 -8.07 2.95
CA CYS A 8 0.00 -6.94 2.24
C CYS A 8 -1.53 -6.96 2.36
N ASP A 9 -2.19 -8.11 2.18
CA ASP A 9 -3.64 -8.26 2.36
C ASP A 9 -4.06 -7.98 3.81
N ARG A 10 -3.29 -8.45 4.78
CA ARG A 10 -3.53 -8.18 6.20
C ARG A 10 -3.43 -6.70 6.53
N ALA A 11 -2.48 -5.99 5.93
CA ALA A 11 -2.34 -4.55 6.11
C ALA A 11 -3.50 -3.75 5.49
N MET A 12 -4.20 -4.32 4.52
CA MET A 12 -5.38 -3.73 3.88
C MET A 12 -6.70 -4.20 4.52
N ALA A 13 -6.65 -4.96 5.62
CA ALA A 13 -7.85 -5.50 6.25
C ALA A 13 -8.85 -4.38 6.64
N GLY A 14 -10.09 -4.53 6.19
CA GLY A 14 -11.16 -3.54 6.42
C GLY A 14 -11.19 -2.39 5.41
N ILE A 15 -10.27 -2.34 4.44
CA ILE A 15 -10.24 -1.36 3.35
C ILE A 15 -10.64 -2.05 2.05
N VAL A 16 -11.62 -1.50 1.33
CA VAL A 16 -11.98 -1.98 -0.01
C VAL A 16 -10.94 -1.47 -1.00
N PHE A 17 -10.24 -2.34 -1.73
CA PHE A 17 -9.27 -1.90 -2.74
C PHE A 17 -9.24 -2.89 -3.91
N ASP A 18 -8.76 -2.43 -5.07
CA ASP A 18 -8.51 -3.36 -6.19
C ASP A 18 -7.34 -4.29 -5.85
N ARG A 19 -7.38 -5.53 -6.33
CA ARG A 19 -6.35 -6.53 -6.00
C ARG A 19 -4.97 -6.08 -6.49
N TRP A 20 -3.92 -6.59 -5.85
CA TRP A 20 -2.54 -6.31 -6.27
C TRP A 20 -2.29 -6.68 -7.73
N GLY A 21 -1.69 -5.74 -8.47
CA GLY A 21 -1.19 -5.99 -9.82
C GLY A 21 -0.11 -7.07 -9.83
N LYS A 22 0.09 -7.72 -10.97
CA LYS A 22 1.23 -8.63 -11.15
C LYS A 22 2.38 -7.87 -11.81
N ALA A 23 3.56 -7.94 -11.22
CA ALA A 23 4.80 -7.43 -11.79
C ALA A 23 5.13 -8.19 -13.08
N GLY A 24 5.20 -7.46 -14.18
CA GLY A 24 5.42 -7.99 -15.53
C GLY A 24 4.62 -7.18 -16.56
N GLY A 25 5.33 -6.41 -17.38
CA GLY A 25 4.76 -5.39 -18.26
C GLY A 25 3.77 -5.88 -19.33
N PHE A 26 3.24 -4.92 -20.09
CA PHE A 26 2.31 -5.13 -21.19
C PHE A 26 2.79 -6.20 -22.20
N GLY A 27 2.04 -7.30 -22.34
CA GLY A 27 2.28 -8.32 -23.37
C GLY A 27 2.00 -9.76 -22.94
N LYS A 28 2.03 -10.69 -23.92
CA LYS A 28 1.73 -12.14 -23.86
C LYS A 28 2.63 -12.99 -22.93
N LYS A 29 3.32 -12.39 -21.94
CA LYS A 29 4.13 -13.09 -20.92
C LYS A 29 3.61 -12.84 -19.51
N LYS A 30 2.30 -12.90 -19.27
CA LYS A 30 1.77 -13.22 -17.92
C LYS A 30 2.00 -14.71 -17.65
N GLY A 31 3.25 -15.08 -17.41
CA GLY A 31 3.62 -16.44 -17.02
C GLY A 31 2.93 -16.84 -15.72
N LYS A 32 2.53 -18.12 -15.62
CA LYS A 32 2.21 -18.76 -14.34
C LYS A 32 3.46 -18.64 -13.45
N GLY A 33 3.50 -17.64 -12.56
CA GLY A 33 4.66 -17.33 -11.73
C GLY A 33 5.03 -15.84 -11.63
N ALA A 34 4.31 -14.93 -12.31
CA ALA A 34 4.54 -13.49 -12.14
C ALA A 34 4.29 -13.06 -10.67
N MET A 35 5.30 -12.42 -10.08
CA MET A 35 5.26 -11.89 -8.71
C MET A 35 4.24 -10.75 -8.62
N TYR A 36 3.65 -10.52 -7.45
CA TYR A 36 2.78 -9.36 -7.25
C TYR A 36 3.62 -8.08 -7.12
N ASP A 37 3.05 -6.97 -7.61
CA ASP A 37 3.60 -5.64 -7.37
C ASP A 37 3.01 -5.09 -6.06
N PHE A 38 3.88 -4.96 -5.06
CA PHE A 38 3.56 -4.41 -3.74
C PHE A 38 4.16 -3.01 -3.54
N GLY A 39 4.54 -2.32 -4.63
CA GLY A 39 5.16 -0.99 -4.56
C GLY A 39 4.32 0.06 -3.83
N GLU A 40 2.99 -0.14 -3.78
CA GLU A 40 2.06 0.74 -3.08
C GLU A 40 1.39 0.08 -1.87
N ALA A 41 1.88 -1.07 -1.40
CA ALA A 41 1.41 -1.65 -0.15
C ALA A 41 1.75 -0.70 1.02
N PRO A 42 0.96 -0.67 2.11
CA PRO A 42 1.24 0.19 3.27
C PRO A 42 2.67 0.07 3.79
N GLN A 43 3.25 -1.13 3.73
CA GLN A 43 4.61 -1.44 4.17
C GLN A 43 5.71 -0.89 3.25
N ALA A 44 5.37 -0.43 2.04
CA ALA A 44 6.31 0.22 1.13
C ALA A 44 6.59 1.68 1.53
N TYR A 45 5.75 2.26 2.39
CA TYR A 45 5.89 3.63 2.89
C TYR A 45 6.39 3.65 4.34
N LYS A 46 6.83 4.84 4.78
CA LYS A 46 7.06 5.12 6.19
C LYS A 46 5.71 5.12 6.92
N ASP A 47 5.75 4.77 8.21
CA ASP A 47 4.59 4.94 9.08
C ASP A 47 4.25 6.43 9.23
N ILE A 48 3.06 6.80 8.74
CA ILE A 48 2.57 8.19 8.77
C ILE A 48 2.44 8.73 10.20
N ASP A 49 2.11 7.88 11.18
CA ASP A 49 2.00 8.32 12.57
C ASP A 49 3.36 8.74 13.13
N THR A 50 4.40 8.03 12.71
CA THR A 50 5.77 8.37 13.08
C THR A 50 6.23 9.65 12.39
N VAL A 51 5.93 9.82 11.09
CA VAL A 51 6.27 11.04 10.35
C VAL A 51 5.60 12.27 10.97
N ILE A 52 4.28 12.22 11.20
CA ILE A 52 3.54 13.35 11.79
C ILE A 52 4.09 13.72 13.17
N ARG A 53 4.39 12.73 14.03
CA ARG A 53 5.00 13.01 15.35
C ARG A 53 6.32 13.75 15.26
N CYS A 54 7.13 13.48 14.24
CA CYS A 54 8.41 14.15 14.02
C CYS A 54 8.28 15.58 13.46
N GLU A 55 7.10 15.99 13.00
CA GLU A 55 6.86 17.27 12.33
C GLU A 55 5.93 18.21 13.13
N LEU A 56 5.59 17.87 14.38
CA LEU A 56 4.66 18.65 15.22
C LEU A 56 5.19 20.03 15.64
N ASP A 57 6.47 20.30 15.46
CA ASP A 57 7.06 21.62 15.63
C ASP A 57 6.78 22.55 14.44
N LEU A 58 6.44 21.98 13.27
CA LEU A 58 6.18 22.69 12.03
C LEU A 58 4.70 22.76 11.68
N ILE A 59 3.91 21.77 12.13
CA ILE A 59 2.51 21.63 11.75
C ILE A 59 1.60 21.33 12.96
N GLU A 60 0.33 21.69 12.82
CA GLU A 60 -0.73 21.29 13.75
C GLU A 60 -1.74 20.37 13.02
N PRO A 61 -1.78 19.06 13.34
CA PRO A 61 -2.74 18.14 12.73
C PRO A 61 -4.18 18.45 13.16
N LEU A 62 -5.05 18.75 12.21
CA LEU A 62 -6.46 19.05 12.51
C LEU A 62 -7.32 17.78 12.67
N VAL A 63 -7.13 16.80 11.79
CA VAL A 63 -7.92 15.57 11.76
C VAL A 63 -7.14 14.44 11.11
N LYS A 64 -7.36 13.20 11.58
CA LYS A 64 -6.83 11.98 10.95
C LYS A 64 -7.96 11.19 10.31
N LEU A 65 -7.84 10.92 9.01
CA LEU A 65 -8.79 10.13 8.25
C LEU A 65 -8.39 8.66 8.21
N ARG A 66 -9.37 7.78 7.99
CA ARG A 66 -9.16 6.35 7.71
C ARG A 66 -9.84 5.99 6.40
N PRO A 67 -9.18 5.27 5.49
CA PRO A 67 -9.78 4.88 4.22
C PRO A 67 -10.88 3.84 4.44
N LEU A 68 -11.99 3.99 3.72
CA LEU A 68 -13.02 2.96 3.58
C LEU A 68 -12.80 2.15 2.30
N GLY A 69 -12.34 2.82 1.24
CA GLY A 69 -11.89 2.16 0.03
C GLY A 69 -10.96 3.02 -0.82
N VAL A 70 -10.22 2.35 -1.70
CA VAL A 70 -9.17 2.90 -2.56
C VAL A 70 -9.36 2.36 -3.97
N ILE A 71 -9.76 3.23 -4.89
CA ILE A 71 -9.88 2.92 -6.33
C ILE A 71 -8.74 3.64 -7.03
N LYS A 72 -7.92 2.88 -7.76
CA LYS A 72 -6.78 3.38 -8.54
C LYS A 72 -7.06 3.11 -10.02
N GLY A 73 -6.57 3.99 -10.90
CA GLY A 73 -6.70 3.91 -12.36
C GLY A 73 -5.34 3.85 -13.03
#